data_AF-A0AAD2X7Q3-F1
#
_entry.id   AF-A0AAD2X7Q3-F1
#
_cell.length_a   1.000
_cell.length_b   1.000
_cell.length_c   1.000
_cell.angle_alpha   90.00
_cell.angle_beta   90.00
_cell.angle_gamma   90.00
#
_symmetry.space_group_name_H-M   'P 1'
#
loop_
_entity.id
_entity.type
_entity.pdbx_description
1 polymer ?
#
loop_
_entity_poly.entity_id
_entity_poly.type
_entity_poly.pdbx_seq_one_letter_code
_entity_poly.pdbx_strand_id
1 'polypeptide(L)'
;MTRCTQCGEVYFNDLHECPNCHHANMNYRDDTSPVHEQATEPKAEPTATVDTTPPASNGDMQRPKKKHTTIIVAFIIAIIACGLGYYFYHNAQMKEELEAYEFAAKSEDPIVLQDYLDRFKDAPMAHRDSIHVRLTAIQQMDSEWTDAWVSNSKTALEDYLDKHPDSEHRAEAMRKIDSLDWVAARSANSVDAYQFYLEDHPNGAYVDDANDGIKKINAQTVQPEERAMLSSLFKQFFQSIDAKDENGLTSTVSPIISSFLGKVDANKNDVITFLHKLYNQEVTSMSWHLLNDYKIDKKEIGDEQYEYTVNFSADQAVNKVNDTQQTMHYRIKAKVNPDGKIAEFNMTRIIQ
;
A
#
# COMPACT_ATOMS: atom_id res chain seq x y z
N MET A 1 16.01 -35.84 -24.31
CA MET A 1 15.64 -34.52 -23.79
C MET A 1 15.55 -33.56 -24.96
N THR A 2 14.44 -32.85 -25.08
CA THR A 2 14.07 -31.95 -26.18
C THR A 2 13.82 -30.56 -25.62
N ARG A 3 14.23 -29.52 -26.35
CA ARG A 3 13.99 -28.12 -25.99
C ARG A 3 12.76 -27.62 -26.74
N CYS A 4 11.81 -27.02 -26.03
CA CYS A 4 10.60 -26.45 -26.61
C CYS A 4 10.95 -25.27 -27.53
N THR A 5 10.43 -25.27 -28.75
CA THR A 5 10.65 -24.22 -29.74
C THR A 5 9.87 -22.94 -29.45
N GLN A 6 8.86 -23.00 -28.57
CA GLN A 6 8.03 -21.83 -28.22
C GLN A 6 8.50 -21.12 -26.95
N CYS A 7 8.84 -21.85 -25.89
CA CYS A 7 9.23 -21.26 -24.59
C CYS A 7 10.67 -21.54 -24.18
N GLY A 8 11.41 -22.38 -24.91
CA GLY A 8 12.83 -22.65 -24.65
C GLY A 8 13.12 -23.63 -23.50
N GLU A 9 12.08 -24.15 -22.83
CA GLU A 9 12.19 -25.11 -21.72
C GLU A 9 12.71 -26.48 -22.19
N VAL A 10 13.57 -27.14 -21.40
CA VAL A 10 14.14 -28.44 -21.76
C VAL A 10 13.45 -29.55 -20.96
N TYR A 11 12.82 -30.50 -21.67
CA TYR A 11 12.02 -31.56 -21.06
C TYR A 11 12.30 -32.93 -21.71
N PHE A 12 11.77 -34.01 -21.14
CA PHE A 12 11.97 -35.37 -21.65
C PHE A 12 11.22 -35.60 -22.98
N ASN A 13 11.77 -36.45 -23.87
CA ASN A 13 11.21 -36.65 -25.21
C ASN A 13 9.90 -37.44 -25.20
N ASP A 14 9.61 -38.09 -24.08
CA ASP A 14 8.54 -39.06 -23.91
C ASP A 14 7.23 -38.37 -23.48
N LEU A 15 7.25 -37.05 -23.34
CA LEU A 15 6.09 -36.19 -23.11
C LEU A 15 5.56 -35.70 -24.46
N HIS A 16 4.26 -35.85 -24.70
CA HIS A 16 3.60 -35.43 -25.94
C HIS A 16 3.57 -33.90 -26.12
N GLU A 17 3.66 -33.13 -25.03
CA GLU A 17 3.58 -31.67 -25.03
C GLU A 17 4.54 -31.05 -24.01
N CYS A 18 4.95 -29.79 -24.24
CA CYS A 18 5.80 -29.05 -23.32
C CYS A 18 5.03 -28.70 -22.02
N PRO A 19 5.54 -29.04 -20.83
CA PRO A 19 4.81 -28.83 -19.56
C PRO A 19 4.63 -27.36 -19.17
N ASN A 20 5.38 -26.44 -19.79
CA ASN A 20 5.29 -25.00 -19.47
C ASN A 20 4.32 -24.25 -20.39
N CYS A 21 4.19 -24.65 -21.66
CA CYS A 21 3.37 -23.92 -22.64
C CYS A 21 2.40 -24.79 -23.44
N HIS A 22 2.33 -26.09 -23.14
CA HIS A 22 1.51 -27.11 -23.81
C HIS A 22 1.70 -27.19 -25.33
N HIS A 23 2.83 -26.70 -25.85
CA HIS A 23 3.16 -26.83 -27.26
C HIS A 23 3.59 -28.26 -27.58
N ALA A 24 3.07 -28.82 -28.68
CA ALA A 24 3.32 -30.19 -29.09
C ALA A 24 4.81 -30.52 -29.24
N ASN A 25 5.20 -31.67 -28.69
CA ASN A 25 6.56 -32.19 -28.82
C ASN A 25 6.73 -32.93 -30.15
N MET A 26 7.35 -32.26 -31.11
CA MET A 26 7.63 -32.83 -32.44
C MET A 26 8.57 -34.04 -32.42
N ASN A 27 9.27 -34.29 -31.32
CA ASN A 27 10.18 -35.43 -31.15
C ASN A 27 9.55 -36.60 -30.37
N TYR A 28 8.25 -36.52 -30.04
CA TYR A 28 7.53 -37.62 -29.41
C TYR A 28 7.46 -38.82 -30.36
N ARG A 29 7.98 -39.96 -29.92
CA ARG A 29 7.89 -41.23 -30.64
C ARG A 29 6.91 -42.12 -29.89
N ASP A 30 5.75 -42.33 -30.48
CA ASP A 30 4.77 -43.29 -30.01
C ASP A 30 5.31 -44.70 -30.29
N ASP A 31 5.71 -45.41 -29.24
CA ASP A 31 6.15 -46.81 -29.32
C ASP A 31 4.94 -47.76 -29.26
N THR A 32 3.81 -47.36 -29.85
CA THR A 32 2.67 -48.23 -30.09
C THR A 32 1.89 -47.80 -31.33
N SER A 33 2.24 -48.33 -32.52
CA SER A 33 1.21 -48.60 -33.54
C SER A 33 1.63 -49.62 -34.61
N PRO A 34 0.64 -50.36 -35.16
CA PRO A 34 0.81 -51.65 -35.84
C PRO A 34 1.04 -51.51 -37.34
N VAL A 35 1.78 -52.46 -37.93
CA VAL A 35 1.85 -52.63 -39.39
C VAL A 35 0.75 -53.60 -39.84
N HIS A 36 0.01 -53.11 -40.83
CA HIS A 36 -1.09 -53.71 -41.57
C HIS A 36 -0.56 -54.80 -42.53
N GLU A 37 -1.26 -55.93 -42.70
CA GLU A 37 -1.26 -56.60 -44.01
C GLU A 37 -2.48 -57.50 -44.24
N GLN A 38 -2.90 -57.45 -45.51
CA GLN A 38 -4.23 -57.71 -46.05
C GLN A 38 -4.32 -59.12 -46.65
N ALA A 39 -5.55 -59.59 -46.82
CA ALA A 39 -5.99 -60.93 -47.24
C ALA A 39 -5.38 -61.51 -48.54
N THR A 40 -5.36 -62.85 -48.64
CA THR A 40 -5.69 -63.63 -49.86
C THR A 40 -5.77 -65.16 -49.58
N GLU A 41 -6.90 -65.78 -49.96
CA GLU A 41 -7.01 -67.22 -50.36
C GLU A 41 -6.44 -67.40 -51.80
N PRO A 42 -6.10 -68.60 -52.36
CA PRO A 42 -6.74 -69.94 -52.20
C PRO A 42 -5.85 -71.24 -52.32
N LYS A 43 -6.44 -72.39 -51.95
CA LYS A 43 -6.40 -73.79 -52.54
C LYS A 43 -5.09 -74.47 -53.03
N ALA A 44 -4.74 -75.65 -52.46
CA ALA A 44 -4.71 -77.01 -53.09
C ALA A 44 -3.85 -78.10 -52.35
N GLU A 45 -4.35 -79.34 -52.39
CA GLU A 45 -3.83 -80.70 -52.03
C GLU A 45 -2.52 -81.15 -52.73
N PRO A 46 -1.89 -82.36 -52.50
CA PRO A 46 -2.48 -83.70 -52.21
C PRO A 46 -1.81 -84.68 -51.18
N THR A 47 -2.69 -85.46 -50.51
CA THR A 47 -2.83 -86.95 -50.36
C THR A 47 -1.68 -87.94 -49.99
N ALA A 48 -1.96 -88.83 -49.01
CA ALA A 48 -1.91 -90.33 -49.05
C ALA A 48 -2.28 -90.95 -47.64
N THR A 49 -3.49 -91.49 -47.38
CA THR A 49 -3.98 -92.92 -47.40
C THR A 49 -3.33 -93.88 -46.37
N VAL A 50 -4.03 -94.72 -45.58
CA VAL A 50 -4.92 -95.88 -45.92
C VAL A 50 -5.80 -96.34 -44.72
N ASP A 51 -7.08 -96.69 -45.02
CA ASP A 51 -8.05 -97.72 -44.51
C ASP A 51 -8.05 -98.25 -43.05
N THR A 52 -9.14 -98.72 -42.41
CA THR A 52 -10.45 -99.30 -42.86
C THR A 52 -11.50 -99.27 -41.70
N THR A 53 -12.79 -99.13 -42.03
CA THR A 53 -14.04 -99.36 -41.23
C THR A 53 -14.39 -100.87 -41.15
N PRO A 54 -15.53 -101.42 -40.59
CA PRO A 54 -16.89 -100.88 -40.23
C PRO A 54 -17.56 -101.55 -38.95
N PRO A 55 -18.91 -101.59 -38.71
CA PRO A 55 -19.97 -100.56 -38.64
C PRO A 55 -21.02 -100.67 -37.46
N ALA A 56 -21.85 -99.60 -37.30
CA ALA A 56 -23.32 -99.49 -37.02
C ALA A 56 -23.99 -100.16 -35.76
N SER A 57 -25.13 -99.75 -35.14
CA SER A 57 -26.17 -98.72 -35.35
C SER A 57 -27.05 -98.53 -34.07
N ASN A 58 -27.56 -97.31 -33.84
CA ASN A 58 -28.90 -96.85 -33.39
C ASN A 58 -29.53 -97.20 -32.02
N GLY A 59 -30.13 -96.18 -31.37
CA GLY A 59 -31.39 -96.33 -30.61
C GLY A 59 -31.57 -95.52 -29.30
N ASP A 60 -32.20 -94.34 -29.43
CA ASP A 60 -32.81 -93.38 -28.49
C ASP A 60 -33.22 -93.67 -27.01
N MET A 61 -33.29 -92.52 -26.29
CA MET A 61 -34.30 -92.05 -25.31
C MET A 61 -34.17 -92.26 -23.78
N GLN A 62 -34.08 -91.12 -23.07
CA GLN A 62 -34.92 -90.64 -21.92
C GLN A 62 -34.18 -90.07 -20.68
N ARG A 63 -34.56 -88.84 -20.32
CA ARG A 63 -34.35 -88.12 -19.03
C ARG A 63 -35.31 -88.66 -17.95
N PRO A 64 -35.02 -88.54 -16.62
CA PRO A 64 -35.41 -87.32 -15.85
C PRO A 64 -34.49 -86.87 -14.65
N LYS A 65 -34.87 -85.71 -14.09
CA LYS A 65 -34.30 -84.71 -13.10
C LYS A 65 -33.83 -85.25 -11.71
N LYS A 66 -33.01 -84.56 -10.86
CA LYS A 66 -33.04 -83.16 -10.32
C LYS A 66 -31.63 -82.64 -9.86
N LYS A 67 -31.30 -81.35 -10.10
CA LYS A 67 -30.13 -80.61 -9.54
C LYS A 67 -30.57 -79.21 -9.07
N HIS A 68 -30.62 -78.95 -7.77
CA HIS A 68 -30.76 -77.59 -7.21
C HIS A 68 -29.63 -77.23 -6.23
N THR A 69 -28.95 -78.20 -5.62
CA THR A 69 -27.85 -77.98 -4.65
C THR A 69 -26.56 -77.47 -5.30
N THR A 70 -26.19 -77.96 -6.49
CA THR A 70 -24.98 -77.48 -7.21
C THR A 70 -25.13 -76.04 -7.73
N ILE A 71 -26.37 -75.62 -8.03
CA ILE A 71 -26.68 -74.26 -8.49
C ILE A 71 -26.60 -73.29 -7.30
N ILE A 72 -27.07 -73.69 -6.12
CA ILE A 72 -26.99 -72.87 -4.90
C ILE A 72 -25.52 -72.61 -4.50
N VAL A 73 -24.65 -73.63 -4.53
CA VAL A 73 -23.23 -73.47 -4.19
C VAL A 73 -22.50 -72.58 -5.21
N ALA A 74 -22.78 -72.71 -6.51
CA ALA A 74 -22.23 -71.82 -7.54
C ALA A 74 -22.70 -70.36 -7.37
N PHE A 75 -23.96 -70.14 -6.98
CA PHE A 75 -24.48 -68.80 -6.66
C PHE A 75 -23.80 -68.17 -5.45
N ILE A 76 -23.53 -68.95 -4.40
CA ILE A 76 -22.84 -68.45 -3.19
C ILE A 76 -21.40 -68.01 -3.53
N ILE A 77 -20.67 -68.78 -4.34
CA ILE A 77 -19.32 -68.43 -4.77
C ILE A 77 -19.34 -67.17 -5.65
N ALA A 78 -20.32 -67.02 -6.54
CA ALA A 78 -20.48 -65.80 -7.34
C ALA A 78 -20.78 -64.57 -6.47
N ILE A 79 -21.60 -64.69 -5.44
CA ILE A 79 -21.89 -63.59 -4.49
C ILE A 79 -20.63 -63.21 -3.70
N ILE A 80 -19.81 -64.18 -3.28
CA ILE A 80 -18.55 -63.91 -2.58
C ILE A 80 -17.54 -63.25 -3.52
N ALA A 81 -17.44 -63.69 -4.77
CA ALA A 81 -16.58 -63.05 -5.77
C ALA A 81 -17.01 -61.62 -6.08
N CYS A 82 -18.32 -61.36 -6.21
CA CYS A 82 -18.87 -60.01 -6.32
C CYS A 82 -18.63 -59.18 -5.07
N GLY A 83 -18.73 -59.76 -3.87
CA GLY A 83 -18.46 -59.09 -2.60
C GLY A 83 -16.99 -58.71 -2.44
N LEU A 84 -16.06 -59.59 -2.84
CA LEU A 84 -14.63 -59.31 -2.88
C LEU A 84 -14.29 -58.26 -3.95
N GLY A 85 -14.87 -58.38 -5.15
CA GLY A 85 -14.71 -57.37 -6.21
C GLY A 85 -15.24 -55.99 -5.80
N TYR A 86 -16.41 -55.95 -5.15
CA TYR A 86 -16.98 -54.74 -4.57
C TYR A 86 -16.09 -54.18 -3.45
N TYR A 87 -15.55 -55.03 -2.57
CA TYR A 87 -14.63 -54.62 -1.52
C TYR A 87 -13.33 -54.01 -2.08
N PHE A 88 -12.69 -54.64 -3.07
CA PHE A 88 -11.47 -54.11 -3.69
C PHE A 88 -11.73 -52.82 -4.47
N TYR A 89 -12.85 -52.74 -5.19
CA TYR A 89 -13.29 -51.52 -5.88
C TYR A 89 -13.53 -50.37 -4.90
N HIS A 90 -14.31 -50.62 -3.85
CA HIS A 90 -14.61 -49.65 -2.80
C HIS A 90 -13.35 -49.23 -2.04
N ASN A 91 -12.42 -50.15 -1.78
CA ASN A 91 -11.15 -49.84 -1.11
C ASN A 91 -10.20 -49.00 -1.97
N ALA A 92 -10.17 -49.22 -3.30
CA ALA A 92 -9.40 -48.38 -4.22
C ALA A 92 -9.99 -46.97 -4.34
N GLN A 93 -11.32 -46.87 -4.44
CA GLN A 93 -12.04 -45.60 -4.49
C GLN A 93 -11.84 -44.76 -3.22
N MET A 94 -11.83 -45.39 -2.04
CA MET A 94 -11.56 -44.72 -0.76
C MET A 94 -10.13 -44.15 -0.68
N LYS A 95 -9.14 -44.83 -1.26
CA LYS A 95 -7.76 -44.31 -1.27
C LYS A 95 -7.60 -43.11 -2.20
N GLU A 96 -8.19 -43.18 -3.38
CA GLU A 96 -8.20 -42.09 -4.36
C GLU A 96 -8.92 -40.85 -3.81
N GLU A 97 -10.06 -41.04 -3.15
CA GLU A 97 -10.80 -39.96 -2.49
C GLU A 97 -9.99 -39.32 -1.36
N LEU A 98 -9.31 -40.11 -0.52
CA LEU A 98 -8.50 -39.58 0.58
C LEU A 98 -7.34 -38.72 0.09
N GLU A 99 -6.63 -39.15 -0.95
CA GLU A 99 -5.55 -38.37 -1.57
C GLU A 99 -6.08 -37.06 -2.19
N ALA A 100 -7.23 -37.13 -2.86
CA ALA A 100 -7.88 -35.94 -3.42
C ALA A 100 -8.39 -34.98 -2.33
N TYR A 101 -8.91 -35.52 -1.22
CA TYR A 101 -9.31 -34.73 -0.06
C TYR A 101 -8.11 -34.04 0.57
N GLU A 102 -6.99 -34.74 0.81
CA GLU A 102 -5.79 -34.14 1.38
C GLU A 102 -5.23 -33.01 0.51
N PHE A 103 -5.30 -33.16 -0.82
CA PHE A 103 -4.92 -32.12 -1.77
C PHE A 103 -5.89 -30.93 -1.71
N ALA A 104 -7.19 -31.17 -1.85
CA ALA A 104 -8.21 -30.12 -1.81
C ALA A 104 -8.22 -29.39 -0.46
N ALA A 105 -8.09 -30.11 0.65
CA ALA A 105 -8.08 -29.55 2.00
C ALA A 105 -6.87 -28.63 2.27
N LYS A 106 -5.83 -28.67 1.44
CA LYS A 106 -4.67 -27.76 1.49
C LYS A 106 -4.72 -26.67 0.44
N SER A 107 -5.64 -26.75 -0.52
CA SER A 107 -5.75 -25.82 -1.64
C SER A 107 -6.51 -24.55 -1.25
N GLU A 108 -6.04 -23.41 -1.73
CA GLU A 108 -6.76 -22.13 -1.69
C GLU A 108 -7.52 -21.85 -2.99
N ASP A 109 -7.42 -22.73 -3.99
CA ASP A 109 -8.08 -22.59 -5.28
C ASP A 109 -9.54 -23.09 -5.22
N PRO A 110 -10.55 -22.22 -5.46
CA PRO A 110 -11.96 -22.59 -5.53
C PRO A 110 -12.26 -23.70 -6.53
N ILE A 111 -11.53 -23.77 -7.64
CA ILE A 111 -11.72 -24.78 -8.69
C ILE A 111 -11.33 -26.16 -8.18
N VAL A 112 -10.23 -26.27 -7.43
CA VAL A 112 -9.78 -27.54 -6.83
C VAL A 112 -10.79 -28.04 -5.79
N LEU A 113 -11.33 -27.14 -4.97
CA LEU A 113 -12.34 -27.48 -3.97
C LEU A 113 -13.65 -27.92 -4.63
N GLN A 114 -14.06 -27.24 -5.71
CA GLN A 114 -15.27 -27.56 -6.47
C GLN A 114 -15.13 -28.90 -7.22
N ASP A 115 -13.98 -29.16 -7.86
CA ASP A 115 -13.70 -30.43 -8.55
C ASP A 115 -13.82 -31.61 -7.60
N TYR A 116 -13.27 -31.50 -6.38
CA TYR A 116 -13.43 -32.52 -5.35
C TYR A 116 -14.91 -32.77 -5.02
N LEU A 117 -15.70 -31.72 -4.80
CA LEU A 117 -17.13 -31.84 -4.48
C LEU A 117 -17.96 -32.46 -5.62
N ASP A 118 -17.58 -32.20 -6.87
CA ASP A 118 -18.25 -32.72 -8.06
C ASP A 118 -17.86 -34.15 -8.40
N ARG A 119 -16.58 -34.51 -8.21
CA ARG A 119 -16.04 -35.84 -8.48
C ARG A 119 -16.40 -36.85 -7.41
N PHE A 120 -16.44 -36.44 -6.14
CA PHE A 120 -16.66 -37.34 -4.99
C PHE A 120 -18.00 -37.04 -4.28
N LYS A 121 -19.11 -37.29 -4.98
CA LYS A 121 -20.48 -37.04 -4.47
C LYS A 121 -20.86 -37.95 -3.29
N ASP A 122 -20.29 -39.15 -3.24
CA ASP A 122 -20.55 -40.16 -2.21
C ASP A 122 -19.46 -40.19 -1.11
N ALA A 123 -18.54 -39.20 -1.10
CA ALA A 123 -17.51 -39.09 -0.07
C ALA A 123 -18.11 -38.91 1.34
N PRO A 124 -17.35 -39.24 2.41
CA PRO A 124 -17.77 -38.99 3.78
C PRO A 124 -18.28 -37.57 3.98
N MET A 125 -19.43 -37.43 4.63
CA MET A 125 -20.08 -36.13 4.85
C MET A 125 -19.12 -35.12 5.47
N ALA A 126 -18.31 -35.53 6.45
CA ALA A 126 -17.33 -34.67 7.10
C ALA A 126 -16.28 -34.08 6.14
N HIS A 127 -15.80 -34.87 5.16
CA HIS A 127 -14.85 -34.36 4.17
C HIS A 127 -15.52 -33.34 3.25
N ARG A 128 -16.70 -33.68 2.74
CA ARG A 128 -17.48 -32.78 1.87
C ARG A 128 -17.83 -31.47 2.57
N ASP A 129 -18.28 -31.54 3.82
CA ASP A 129 -18.61 -30.37 4.64
C ASP A 129 -17.37 -29.52 4.89
N SER A 130 -16.22 -30.13 5.23
CA SER A 130 -14.96 -29.41 5.40
C SER A 130 -14.53 -28.66 4.14
N ILE A 131 -14.62 -29.28 2.96
CA ILE A 131 -14.28 -28.64 1.68
C ILE A 131 -15.29 -27.56 1.31
N HIS A 132 -16.58 -27.81 1.54
CA HIS A 132 -17.64 -26.84 1.27
C HIS A 132 -17.48 -25.58 2.15
N VAL A 133 -17.20 -25.74 3.46
CA VAL A 133 -16.98 -24.61 4.36
C VAL A 133 -15.81 -23.75 3.88
N ARG A 134 -14.71 -24.38 3.45
CA ARG A 134 -13.54 -23.67 2.91
C ARG A 134 -13.86 -22.94 1.60
N LEU A 135 -14.56 -23.61 0.68
CA LEU A 135 -14.98 -23.00 -0.58
C LEU A 135 -15.88 -21.78 -0.36
N THR A 136 -16.86 -21.89 0.54
CA THR A 136 -17.74 -20.77 0.88
C THR A 136 -16.99 -19.64 1.58
N ALA A 137 -16.00 -19.95 2.42
CA ALA A 137 -15.16 -18.92 3.03
C ALA A 137 -14.36 -18.12 2.00
N ILE A 138 -13.77 -18.80 0.99
CA ILE A 138 -13.05 -18.12 -0.10
C ILE A 138 -14.01 -17.26 -0.92
N GLN A 139 -15.15 -17.81 -1.33
CA GLN A 139 -16.16 -17.06 -2.09
C GLN A 139 -16.67 -15.82 -1.33
N GLN A 140 -16.85 -15.94 -0.01
CA GLN A 140 -17.25 -14.84 0.84
C GLN A 140 -16.15 -13.77 0.92
N MET A 141 -14.89 -14.17 1.10
CA MET A 141 -13.75 -13.25 1.11
C MET A 141 -13.63 -12.49 -0.22
N ASP A 142 -13.80 -13.18 -1.37
CA ASP A 142 -13.76 -12.56 -2.70
C ASP A 142 -14.91 -11.56 -2.91
N SER A 143 -16.10 -11.88 -2.41
CA SER A 143 -17.25 -10.97 -2.43
C SER A 143 -16.99 -9.74 -1.57
N GLU A 144 -16.50 -9.92 -0.34
CA GLU A 144 -16.19 -8.81 0.58
C GLU A 144 -15.08 -7.91 0.03
N TRP A 145 -14.07 -8.50 -0.62
CA TRP A 145 -13.04 -7.75 -1.34
C TRP A 145 -13.65 -6.90 -2.45
N THR A 146 -14.49 -7.51 -3.29
CA THR A 146 -15.14 -6.83 -4.42
C THR A 146 -15.98 -5.65 -3.93
N ASP A 147 -16.78 -5.86 -2.88
CA ASP A 147 -17.61 -4.82 -2.27
C ASP A 147 -16.74 -3.69 -1.71
N ALA A 148 -15.68 -4.03 -0.96
CA ALA A 148 -14.76 -3.04 -0.40
C ALA A 148 -14.05 -2.24 -1.50
N TRP A 149 -13.53 -2.91 -2.52
CA TRP A 149 -12.79 -2.29 -3.63
C TRP A 149 -13.66 -1.33 -4.45
N VAL A 150 -14.87 -1.76 -4.81
CA VAL A 150 -15.79 -0.96 -5.62
C VAL A 150 -16.38 0.21 -4.82
N SER A 151 -16.53 0.07 -3.50
CA SER A 151 -17.01 1.17 -2.64
C SER A 151 -16.09 2.40 -2.64
N ASN A 152 -14.80 2.22 -2.96
CA ASN A 152 -13.77 3.24 -2.89
C ASN A 152 -13.73 3.95 -1.51
N SER A 153 -14.09 3.22 -0.44
CA SER A 153 -14.13 3.70 0.93
C SER A 153 -12.94 3.16 1.72
N LYS A 154 -12.21 4.06 2.40
CA LYS A 154 -11.14 3.67 3.33
C LYS A 154 -11.65 2.71 4.39
N THR A 155 -12.78 3.03 5.04
CA THR A 155 -13.37 2.19 6.08
C THR A 155 -13.72 0.79 5.59
N ALA A 156 -14.26 0.66 4.36
CA ALA A 156 -14.59 -0.66 3.83
C ALA A 156 -13.34 -1.52 3.55
N LEU A 157 -12.24 -0.89 3.11
CA LEU A 157 -10.96 -1.55 2.89
C LEU A 157 -10.28 -1.91 4.22
N GLU A 158 -10.38 -1.06 5.24
CA GLU A 158 -9.89 -1.34 6.59
C GLU A 158 -10.66 -2.51 7.23
N ASP A 159 -11.99 -2.52 7.13
CA ASP A 159 -12.84 -3.61 7.62
C ASP A 159 -12.50 -4.94 6.91
N TYR A 160 -12.20 -4.90 5.61
CA TYR A 160 -11.74 -6.07 4.87
C TYR A 160 -10.39 -6.57 5.39
N LEU A 161 -9.42 -5.67 5.60
CA LEU A 161 -8.09 -6.00 6.11
C LEU A 161 -8.12 -6.55 7.55
N ASP A 162 -9.03 -6.07 8.39
CA ASP A 162 -9.22 -6.57 9.76
C ASP A 162 -9.78 -8.01 9.76
N LYS A 163 -10.73 -8.30 8.87
CA LYS A 163 -11.32 -9.64 8.73
C LYS A 163 -10.38 -10.64 8.04
N HIS A 164 -9.60 -10.18 7.06
CA HIS A 164 -8.76 -11.02 6.19
C HIS A 164 -7.30 -10.53 6.17
N PRO A 165 -6.58 -10.58 7.31
CA PRO A 165 -5.25 -9.98 7.45
C PRO A 165 -4.17 -10.64 6.58
N ASP A 166 -4.37 -11.90 6.20
CA ASP A 166 -3.45 -12.70 5.38
C ASP A 166 -3.93 -12.86 3.92
N SER A 167 -4.94 -12.09 3.50
CA SER A 167 -5.45 -12.11 2.12
C SER A 167 -4.37 -11.73 1.10
N GLU A 168 -4.44 -12.34 -0.09
CA GLU A 168 -3.62 -11.94 -1.24
C GLU A 168 -3.84 -10.47 -1.66
N HIS A 169 -5.02 -9.91 -1.38
CA HIS A 169 -5.39 -8.52 -1.70
C HIS A 169 -4.89 -7.49 -0.67
N ARG A 170 -4.23 -7.95 0.40
CA ARG A 170 -3.77 -7.08 1.48
C ARG A 170 -2.93 -5.91 0.97
N ALA A 171 -1.99 -6.19 0.08
CA ALA A 171 -1.07 -5.17 -0.45
C ALA A 171 -1.79 -4.15 -1.35
N GLU A 172 -2.77 -4.59 -2.12
CA GLU A 172 -3.63 -3.75 -2.96
C GLU A 172 -4.53 -2.87 -2.10
N ALA A 173 -5.16 -3.44 -1.07
CA ALA A 173 -6.01 -2.71 -0.13
C ALA A 173 -5.24 -1.59 0.58
N MET A 174 -4.05 -1.91 1.13
CA MET A 174 -3.20 -0.91 1.79
C MET A 174 -2.76 0.21 0.84
N ARG A 175 -2.33 -0.13 -0.38
CA ARG A 175 -1.98 0.87 -1.40
C ARG A 175 -3.17 1.76 -1.77
N LYS A 176 -4.37 1.18 -1.82
CA LYS A 176 -5.59 1.94 -2.09
C LYS A 176 -5.94 2.89 -0.95
N ILE A 177 -5.81 2.45 0.31
CA ILE A 177 -5.99 3.30 1.50
C ILE A 177 -5.01 4.47 1.50
N ASP A 178 -3.72 4.22 1.29
CA ASP A 178 -2.68 5.25 1.15
C ASP A 178 -3.08 6.32 0.10
N SER A 179 -3.52 5.86 -1.07
CA SER A 179 -3.96 6.75 -2.14
C SER A 179 -5.22 7.57 -1.78
N LEU A 180 -6.16 7.00 -1.02
CA LEU A 180 -7.35 7.71 -0.54
C LEU A 180 -7.01 8.76 0.53
N ASP A 181 -6.13 8.42 1.47
CA ASP A 181 -5.65 9.35 2.50
C ASP A 181 -4.86 10.50 1.89
N TRP A 182 -4.02 10.21 0.90
CA TRP A 182 -3.34 11.25 0.14
C TRP A 182 -4.33 12.20 -0.57
N VAL A 183 -5.36 11.67 -1.23
CA VAL A 183 -6.39 12.50 -1.87
C VAL A 183 -7.07 13.42 -0.84
N ALA A 184 -7.39 12.90 0.34
CA ALA A 184 -7.95 13.70 1.43
C ALA A 184 -6.99 14.80 1.90
N ALA A 185 -5.72 14.46 2.16
CA ALA A 185 -4.70 15.41 2.60
C ALA A 185 -4.46 16.51 1.56
N ARG A 186 -4.27 16.13 0.30
CA ARG A 186 -4.10 17.05 -0.83
C ARG A 186 -5.33 17.94 -1.06
N SER A 187 -6.54 17.43 -0.85
CA SER A 187 -7.76 18.24 -0.98
C SER A 187 -7.90 19.25 0.15
N ALA A 188 -7.50 18.89 1.38
CA ALA A 188 -7.49 19.82 2.51
C ALA A 188 -6.41 20.89 2.36
N ASN A 189 -5.26 20.52 1.78
CA ASN A 189 -4.13 21.39 1.48
C ASN A 189 -3.71 22.28 2.67
N SER A 190 -3.55 21.64 3.84
CA SER A 190 -3.08 22.26 5.07
C SER A 190 -1.87 21.50 5.61
N VAL A 191 -1.06 22.18 6.43
CA VAL A 191 0.08 21.54 7.11
C VAL A 191 -0.41 20.37 7.97
N ASP A 192 -1.46 20.56 8.77
CA ASP A 192 -2.04 19.53 9.63
C ASP A 192 -2.47 18.29 8.82
N ALA A 193 -3.08 18.46 7.65
CA ALA A 193 -3.55 17.34 6.85
C ALA A 193 -2.40 16.55 6.21
N TYR A 194 -1.34 17.24 5.75
CA TYR A 194 -0.14 16.56 5.26
C TYR A 194 0.64 15.88 6.39
N GLN A 195 0.70 16.49 7.59
CA GLN A 195 1.31 15.87 8.77
C GLN A 195 0.57 14.61 9.19
N PHE A 196 -0.77 14.65 9.25
CA PHE A 196 -1.59 13.47 9.53
C PHE A 196 -1.31 12.33 8.53
N TYR A 197 -1.22 12.65 7.23
CA TYR A 197 -0.84 11.67 6.21
C TYR A 197 0.56 11.07 6.46
N LEU A 198 1.56 11.90 6.80
CA LEU A 198 2.93 11.44 7.08
C LEU A 198 3.02 10.57 8.35
N GLU A 199 2.15 10.80 9.33
CA GLU A 199 2.05 9.99 10.55
C GLU A 199 1.43 8.62 10.28
N ASP A 200 0.33 8.59 9.52
CA ASP A 200 -0.37 7.35 9.15
C ASP A 200 0.43 6.53 8.11
N HIS A 201 1.17 7.20 7.22
CA HIS A 201 1.89 6.59 6.09
C HIS A 201 3.38 6.99 6.05
N PRO A 202 4.20 6.60 7.04
CA PRO A 202 5.61 7.01 7.13
C PRO A 202 6.47 6.50 5.96
N ASN A 203 6.04 5.45 5.27
CA ASN A 203 6.67 4.92 4.05
C ASN A 203 5.67 4.88 2.87
N GLY A 204 4.67 5.76 2.88
CA GLY A 204 3.65 5.86 1.84
C GLY A 204 4.19 6.37 0.51
N ALA A 205 3.42 6.19 -0.55
CA ALA A 205 3.84 6.59 -1.90
C ALA A 205 3.95 8.11 -2.09
N TYR A 206 3.32 8.91 -1.21
CA TYR A 206 3.19 10.37 -1.36
C TYR A 206 3.90 11.15 -0.25
N VAL A 207 4.85 10.53 0.47
CA VAL A 207 5.63 11.19 1.54
C VAL A 207 6.36 12.43 1.02
N ASP A 208 7.02 12.33 -0.14
CA ASP A 208 7.75 13.45 -0.74
C ASP A 208 6.79 14.58 -1.16
N ASP A 209 5.66 14.23 -1.78
CA ASP A 209 4.63 15.20 -2.19
C ASP A 209 4.01 15.93 -0.98
N ALA A 210 3.78 15.23 0.13
CA ALA A 210 3.28 15.81 1.37
C ALA A 210 4.29 16.81 1.97
N ASN A 211 5.57 16.43 2.02
CA ASN A 211 6.64 17.32 2.49
C ASN A 211 6.77 18.57 1.60
N ASP A 212 6.70 18.42 0.28
CA ASP A 212 6.71 19.53 -0.66
C ASP A 212 5.48 20.45 -0.49
N GLY A 213 4.31 19.85 -0.24
CA GLY A 213 3.08 20.57 0.12
C GLY A 213 3.25 21.42 1.37
N ILE A 214 3.79 20.85 2.45
CA ILE A 214 4.09 21.56 3.70
C ILE A 214 5.07 22.70 3.44
N LYS A 215 6.18 22.41 2.75
CA LYS A 215 7.21 23.41 2.42
C LYS A 215 6.62 24.59 1.67
N LYS A 216 5.76 24.33 0.68
CA LYS A 216 5.10 25.37 -0.12
C LYS A 216 4.15 26.22 0.71
N ILE A 217 3.35 25.61 1.58
CA ILE A 217 2.45 26.34 2.49
C ILE A 217 3.26 27.21 3.45
N ASN A 218 4.33 26.66 4.03
CA ASN A 218 5.19 27.36 4.96
C ASN A 218 5.97 28.50 4.31
N ALA A 219 6.36 28.38 3.04
CA ALA A 219 6.98 29.47 2.29
C ALA A 219 6.05 30.68 2.14
N GLN A 220 4.73 30.46 2.11
CA GLN A 220 3.72 31.49 1.88
C GLN A 220 3.07 32.03 3.17
N THR A 221 3.29 31.35 4.30
CA THR A 221 2.63 31.65 5.57
C THR A 221 3.66 31.93 6.66
N VAL A 222 3.45 32.97 7.45
CA VAL A 222 4.28 33.26 8.62
C VAL A 222 3.99 32.23 9.70
N GLN A 223 5.01 31.46 10.06
CA GLN A 223 4.93 30.42 11.08
C GLN A 223 4.95 31.00 12.50
N PRO A 224 4.40 30.28 13.50
CA PRO A 224 4.44 30.71 14.90
C PRO A 224 5.86 31.00 15.41
N GLU A 225 6.84 30.18 15.03
CA GLU A 225 8.24 30.31 15.43
C GLU A 225 8.87 31.57 14.82
N GLU A 226 8.56 31.88 13.56
CA GLU A 226 9.00 33.10 12.88
C GLU A 226 8.40 34.34 13.57
N ARG A 227 7.11 34.30 13.92
CA ARG A 227 6.46 35.38 14.67
C ARG A 227 7.11 35.59 16.04
N ALA A 228 7.42 34.50 16.76
CA ALA A 228 8.10 34.55 18.05
C ALA A 228 9.51 35.15 17.93
N MET A 229 10.27 34.73 16.90
CA MET A 229 11.59 35.28 16.58
C MET A 229 11.53 36.79 16.34
N LEU A 230 10.61 37.26 15.49
CA LEU A 230 10.43 38.68 15.19
C LEU A 230 10.01 39.48 16.43
N SER A 231 9.10 38.96 17.24
CA SER A 231 8.70 39.60 18.50
C SER A 231 9.87 39.73 19.47
N SER A 232 10.68 38.67 19.61
CA SER A 232 11.88 38.70 20.46
C SER A 232 12.93 39.70 19.96
N LEU A 233 13.13 39.79 18.63
CA LEU A 233 14.04 40.74 18.02
C LEU A 233 13.67 42.20 18.35
N PHE A 234 12.42 42.59 18.12
CA PHE A 234 11.97 43.95 18.41
C PHE A 234 11.96 44.24 19.91
N LYS A 235 11.60 43.25 20.74
CA LYS A 235 11.71 43.38 22.19
C LYS A 235 13.15 43.68 22.61
N GLN A 236 14.13 42.93 22.10
CA GLN A 236 15.54 43.18 22.39
C GLN A 236 16.01 44.54 21.88
N PHE A 237 15.60 44.95 20.68
CA PHE A 237 15.92 46.27 20.11
C PHE A 237 15.48 47.40 21.05
N PHE A 238 14.22 47.38 21.50
CA PHE A 238 13.68 48.41 22.38
C PHE A 238 14.20 48.32 23.82
N GLN A 239 14.42 47.11 24.36
CA GLN A 239 15.06 46.93 25.67
C GLN A 239 16.49 47.49 25.68
N SER A 240 17.22 47.37 24.57
CA SER A 240 18.55 47.96 24.44
C SER A 240 18.49 49.49 24.44
N ILE A 241 17.43 50.08 23.88
CA ILE A 241 17.19 51.53 23.97
C ILE A 241 16.88 51.94 25.42
N ASP A 242 16.00 51.22 26.11
CA ASP A 242 15.66 51.49 27.51
C ASP A 242 16.89 51.40 28.43
N ALA A 243 17.76 50.42 28.19
CA ALA A 243 18.98 50.19 28.95
C ALA A 243 20.18 51.07 28.54
N LYS A 244 20.05 51.85 27.46
CA LYS A 244 21.18 52.56 26.81
C LYS A 244 22.32 51.61 26.40
N ASP A 245 21.99 50.37 26.06
CA ASP A 245 22.96 49.35 25.66
C ASP A 245 23.24 49.43 24.16
N GLU A 246 24.34 50.09 23.79
CA GLU A 246 24.78 50.24 22.41
C GLU A 246 25.12 48.89 21.75
N ASN A 247 25.71 47.96 22.50
CA ASN A 247 26.11 46.66 21.98
C ASN A 247 24.88 45.78 21.74
N GLY A 248 23.98 45.72 22.72
CA GLY A 248 22.68 45.08 22.59
C GLY A 248 21.91 45.62 21.40
N LEU A 249 21.84 46.95 21.25
CA LEU A 249 21.11 47.60 20.17
C LEU A 249 21.71 47.26 18.81
N THR A 250 23.02 47.45 18.64
CA THR A 250 23.68 47.18 17.35
C THR A 250 23.77 45.70 16.99
N SER A 251 23.56 44.80 17.95
CA SER A 251 23.45 43.36 17.69
C SER A 251 22.13 42.99 17.00
N THR A 252 21.09 43.82 17.09
CA THR A 252 19.76 43.55 16.51
C THR A 252 19.59 44.07 15.08
N VAL A 253 20.52 44.89 14.60
CA VAL A 253 20.45 45.52 13.26
C VAL A 253 21.48 44.92 12.29
N SER A 254 21.14 44.94 11.01
CA SER A 254 22.03 44.55 9.91
C SER A 254 23.23 45.51 9.84
N PRO A 255 24.41 45.06 9.36
CA PRO A 255 25.53 45.96 9.07
C PRO A 255 25.17 47.11 8.11
N ILE A 256 24.27 46.83 7.16
CA ILE A 256 23.74 47.80 6.19
C ILE A 256 22.21 47.83 6.35
N ILE A 257 21.68 49.02 6.61
CA ILE A 257 20.24 49.28 6.82
C ILE A 257 19.77 50.19 5.69
N SER A 258 18.86 49.70 4.85
CA SER A 258 18.41 50.42 3.65
C SER A 258 17.74 51.75 3.97
N SER A 259 16.97 51.79 5.06
CA SER A 259 16.38 53.01 5.61
C SER A 259 16.24 52.90 7.12
N PHE A 260 16.76 53.88 7.86
CA PHE A 260 16.64 54.01 9.30
C PHE A 260 16.12 55.40 9.65
N LEU A 261 14.86 55.49 10.07
CA LEU A 261 14.19 56.74 10.46
C LEU A 261 14.32 57.84 9.38
N GLY A 262 14.14 57.47 8.12
CA GLY A 262 14.27 58.36 6.96
C GLY A 262 15.70 58.55 6.44
N LYS A 263 16.74 58.09 7.13
CA LYS A 263 18.12 58.06 6.61
C LYS A 263 18.32 56.82 5.74
N VAL A 264 18.67 57.02 4.47
CA VAL A 264 19.06 55.93 3.56
C VAL A 264 20.49 55.45 3.82
N ASP A 265 20.75 54.17 3.53
CA ASP A 265 22.07 53.52 3.67
C ASP A 265 22.70 53.72 5.06
N ALA A 266 21.89 53.57 6.09
CA ALA A 266 22.31 53.71 7.48
C ALA A 266 23.17 52.51 7.92
N ASN A 267 23.99 52.74 8.94
CA ASN A 267 24.82 51.71 9.56
C ASN A 267 24.68 51.73 11.09
N LYS A 268 25.42 50.83 11.77
CA LYS A 268 25.39 50.71 13.24
C LYS A 268 25.69 52.02 13.99
N ASN A 269 26.58 52.87 13.49
CA ASN A 269 26.90 54.15 14.13
C ASN A 269 25.73 55.14 14.05
N ASP A 270 24.91 55.06 13.00
CA ASP A 270 23.70 55.88 12.89
C ASP A 270 22.65 55.49 13.92
N VAL A 271 22.53 54.18 14.18
CA VAL A 271 21.65 53.63 15.22
C VAL A 271 22.12 54.04 16.62
N ILE A 272 23.43 53.99 16.89
CA ILE A 272 24.02 54.50 18.15
C ILE A 272 23.77 56.01 18.29
N THR A 273 23.99 56.78 17.23
CA THR A 273 23.76 58.22 17.23
C THR A 273 22.29 58.55 17.53
N PHE A 274 21.36 57.76 17.01
CA PHE A 274 19.95 57.88 17.36
C PHE A 274 19.68 57.60 18.84
N LEU A 275 20.26 56.53 19.41
CA LEU A 275 20.14 56.23 20.84
C LEU A 275 20.61 57.41 21.71
N HIS A 276 21.77 57.98 21.39
CA HIS A 276 22.28 59.15 22.13
C HIS A 276 21.38 60.37 22.00
N LYS A 277 20.78 60.60 20.83
CA LYS A 277 19.83 61.71 20.61
C LYS A 277 18.53 61.55 21.40
N LEU A 278 18.07 60.31 21.64
CA LEU A 278 16.88 60.05 22.47
C LEU A 278 17.10 60.48 23.93
N TYR A 279 18.30 60.27 24.46
CA TYR A 279 18.67 60.63 25.83
C TYR A 279 19.46 61.94 25.90
N ASN A 280 18.79 63.04 25.57
CA ASN A 280 19.33 64.36 25.80
C ASN A 280 19.37 64.71 27.31
N GLN A 281 19.87 65.89 27.66
CA GLN A 281 20.00 66.32 29.07
C GLN A 281 18.67 66.50 29.81
N GLU A 282 17.54 66.52 29.10
CA GLU A 282 16.21 66.63 29.71
C GLU A 282 15.58 65.28 30.04
N VAL A 283 16.12 64.15 29.55
CA VAL A 283 15.50 62.81 29.70
C VAL A 283 16.19 62.01 30.80
N THR A 284 15.45 61.71 31.87
CA THR A 284 15.91 60.87 32.98
C THR A 284 15.84 59.39 32.63
N SER A 285 14.68 58.94 32.12
CA SER A 285 14.45 57.55 31.72
C SER A 285 13.47 57.48 30.56
N MET A 286 13.56 56.39 29.80
CA MET A 286 12.64 56.05 28.74
C MET A 286 12.22 54.60 28.90
N SER A 287 10.98 54.29 28.56
CA SER A 287 10.49 52.91 28.49
C SER A 287 9.64 52.72 27.25
N TRP A 288 9.91 51.67 26.50
CA TRP A 288 9.13 51.28 25.34
C TRP A 288 8.24 50.08 25.65
N HIS A 289 6.97 50.16 25.26
CA HIS A 289 6.00 49.09 25.38
C HIS A 289 5.46 48.69 24.00
N LEU A 290 5.66 47.43 23.63
CA LEU A 290 5.17 46.88 22.36
C LEU A 290 3.73 46.40 22.55
N LEU A 291 2.81 46.83 21.68
CA LEU A 291 1.40 46.42 21.75
C LEU A 291 1.14 45.02 21.18
N ASN A 292 2.16 44.38 20.59
CA ASN A 292 2.11 43.03 20.02
C ASN A 292 1.07 42.85 18.89
N ASP A 293 0.66 43.94 18.24
CA ASP A 293 -0.28 44.00 17.11
C ASP A 293 0.39 43.75 15.75
N TYR A 294 1.35 42.82 15.72
CA TYR A 294 2.17 42.53 14.55
C TYR A 294 1.34 42.11 13.32
N LYS A 295 1.58 42.80 12.21
CA LYS A 295 1.22 42.38 10.85
C LYS A 295 2.51 42.07 10.10
N ILE A 296 2.68 40.81 9.70
CA ILE A 296 3.93 40.30 9.12
C ILE A 296 3.63 39.80 7.71
N ASP A 297 4.36 40.33 6.75
CA ASP A 297 4.41 39.83 5.38
C ASP A 297 5.73 39.10 5.18
N LYS A 298 5.67 37.84 4.75
CA LYS A 298 6.82 36.98 4.45
C LYS A 298 7.10 37.01 2.95
N LYS A 299 8.36 37.13 2.57
CA LYS A 299 8.81 37.09 1.18
C LYS A 299 10.04 36.22 1.04
N GLU A 300 9.98 35.24 0.15
CA GLU A 300 11.16 34.45 -0.24
C GLU A 300 12.08 35.28 -1.13
N ILE A 301 13.39 35.24 -0.85
CA ILE A 301 14.41 35.99 -1.59
C ILE A 301 15.43 35.08 -2.31
N GLY A 302 15.22 33.76 -2.29
CA GLY A 302 16.07 32.73 -2.90
C GLY A 302 16.69 31.79 -1.86
N ASP A 303 17.09 30.59 -2.28
CA ASP A 303 17.75 29.58 -1.44
C ASP A 303 17.06 29.30 -0.09
N GLU A 304 15.72 29.28 -0.08
CA GLU A 304 14.89 29.10 1.14
C GLU A 304 15.12 30.17 2.22
N GLN A 305 15.64 31.33 1.82
CA GLN A 305 15.80 32.48 2.69
C GLN A 305 14.61 33.42 2.58
N TYR A 306 14.21 33.98 3.72
CA TYR A 306 13.04 34.82 3.84
C TYR A 306 13.37 36.19 4.39
N GLU A 307 12.75 37.21 3.80
CA GLU A 307 12.66 38.57 4.33
C GLU A 307 11.26 38.76 4.93
N TYR A 308 11.18 39.44 6.06
CA TYR A 308 9.92 39.76 6.73
C TYR A 308 9.70 41.27 6.74
N THR A 309 8.57 41.73 6.21
CA THR A 309 8.09 43.09 6.44
C THR A 309 7.14 43.08 7.63
N VAL A 310 7.46 43.87 8.67
CA VAL A 310 6.73 43.85 9.94
C VAL A 310 6.17 45.23 10.22
N ASN A 311 4.87 45.31 10.46
CA ASN A 311 4.18 46.51 10.91
C ASN A 311 3.58 46.27 12.29
N PHE A 312 3.82 47.17 13.24
CA PHE A 312 3.32 47.07 14.61
C PHE A 312 3.32 48.44 15.28
N SER A 313 2.75 48.51 16.48
CA SER A 313 2.64 49.73 17.27
C SER A 313 3.41 49.62 18.58
N ALA A 314 3.93 50.75 19.06
CA ALA A 314 4.63 50.84 20.32
C ALA A 314 4.31 52.16 21.05
N ASP A 315 4.23 52.10 22.37
CA ASP A 315 4.15 53.26 23.24
C ASP A 315 5.52 53.58 23.81
N GLN A 316 5.88 54.85 23.77
CA GLN A 316 7.07 55.39 24.40
C GLN A 316 6.64 56.26 25.58
N ALA A 317 7.11 55.94 26.78
CA ALA A 317 7.00 56.82 27.93
C ALA A 317 8.37 57.44 28.24
N VAL A 318 8.41 58.76 28.38
CA VAL A 318 9.62 59.54 28.64
C VAL A 318 9.43 60.32 29.92
N ASN A 319 10.30 60.05 30.90
CA ASN A 319 10.35 60.81 32.15
C ASN A 319 11.46 61.86 32.04
N LYS A 320 11.11 63.12 32.26
CA LYS A 320 12.04 64.24 32.19
C LYS A 320 12.61 64.61 33.56
N VAL A 321 13.70 65.37 33.56
CA VAL A 321 14.38 65.86 34.77
C VAL A 321 13.49 66.79 35.61
N ASN A 322 12.48 67.41 35.01
CA ASN A 322 11.51 68.27 35.70
C ASN A 322 10.29 67.51 36.24
N ASP A 323 10.40 66.19 36.44
CA ASP A 323 9.33 65.27 36.87
C ASP A 323 8.07 65.26 35.98
N THR A 324 8.18 65.73 34.73
CA THR A 324 7.10 65.58 33.75
C THR A 324 7.23 64.27 33.00
N GLN A 325 6.09 63.60 32.79
CA GLN A 325 5.99 62.41 31.97
C GLN A 325 5.29 62.73 30.65
N GLN A 326 5.83 62.22 29.56
CA GLN A 326 5.21 62.30 28.24
C GLN A 326 5.06 60.90 27.65
N THR A 327 3.88 60.60 27.13
CA THR A 327 3.61 59.35 26.41
C THR A 327 3.35 59.65 24.95
N MET A 328 3.99 58.87 24.07
CA MET A 328 3.90 59.03 22.63
C MET A 328 3.60 57.67 22.00
N HIS A 329 2.64 57.63 21.08
CA HIS A 329 2.26 56.42 20.38
C HIS A 329 2.86 56.41 18.98
N TYR A 330 3.44 55.28 18.58
CA TYR A 330 4.15 55.13 17.30
C TYR A 330 3.60 53.97 16.50
N ARG A 331 3.52 54.17 15.18
CA ARG A 331 3.43 53.10 14.20
C ARG A 331 4.81 52.84 13.62
N ILE A 332 5.22 51.57 13.63
CA ILE A 332 6.53 51.13 13.19
C ILE A 332 6.35 50.24 11.95
N LYS A 333 7.22 50.46 10.96
CA LYS A 333 7.40 49.60 9.80
C LYS A 333 8.87 49.23 9.71
N ALA A 334 9.15 47.93 9.65
CA ALA A 334 10.50 47.41 9.58
C ALA A 334 10.62 46.27 8.57
N LYS A 335 11.83 46.02 8.11
CA LYS A 335 12.20 44.79 7.40
C LYS A 335 13.26 44.04 8.17
N VAL A 336 13.11 42.72 8.23
CA VAL A 336 14.06 41.81 8.86
C VAL A 336 14.61 40.87 7.78
N ASN A 337 15.93 40.80 7.69
CA ASN A 337 16.63 39.97 6.71
C ASN A 337 16.70 38.49 7.17
N PRO A 338 17.19 37.57 6.32
CA PRO A 338 17.30 36.15 6.68
C PRO A 338 18.17 35.85 7.91
N ASP A 339 19.12 36.73 8.23
CA ASP A 339 19.98 36.61 9.43
C ASP A 339 19.24 36.99 10.74
N GLY A 340 17.94 37.31 10.66
CA GLY A 340 17.14 37.75 11.81
C GLY A 340 17.55 39.13 12.30
N LYS A 341 18.01 40.02 11.42
CA LYS A 341 18.44 41.39 11.76
C LYS A 341 17.58 42.43 11.08
N ILE A 342 17.36 43.54 11.76
CA ILE A 342 16.63 44.69 11.24
C ILE A 342 17.44 45.34 10.11
N ALA A 343 16.92 45.29 8.89
CA ALA A 343 17.52 45.83 7.67
C ALA A 343 16.79 47.07 7.14
N GLU A 344 15.59 47.35 7.64
CA GLU A 344 14.87 48.61 7.45
C GLU A 344 14.10 48.91 8.74
N PHE A 345 14.09 50.16 9.20
CA PHE A 345 13.34 50.55 10.39
C PHE A 345 12.87 52.00 10.31
N ASN A 346 11.56 52.20 10.25
CA ASN A 346 10.94 53.50 10.21
C ASN A 346 9.79 53.55 11.22
N MET A 347 9.63 54.70 11.88
CA MET A 347 8.52 54.92 12.81
C MET A 347 7.90 56.28 12.58
N THR A 348 6.59 56.36 12.79
CA THR A 348 5.82 57.61 12.68
C THR A 348 5.02 57.77 13.95
N ARG A 349 5.14 58.94 14.60
CA ARG A 349 4.30 59.30 15.74
C ARG A 349 2.86 59.46 15.27
N ILE A 350 1.92 58.83 15.96
CA ILE A 350 0.49 59.04 15.73
C ILE A 350 0.04 60.20 16.62
N ILE A 351 -0.51 61.25 16.01
CA ILE A 351 -1.18 62.32 16.75
C ILE A 351 -2.63 61.85 16.91
N GLN A 352 -3.04 61.63 18.16
CA GLN A 352 -4.45 61.38 18.50
C GLN A 352 -5.23 62.68 18.60
#